data_AF-A0A9E4QGP2-F1
#
_entry.id   AF-A0A9E4QGP2-F1
#
_cell.length_a   1.000
_cell.length_b   1.000
_cell.length_c   1.000
_cell.angle_alpha   90.00
_cell.angle_beta   90.00
_cell.angle_gamma   90.00
#
_symmetry.space_group_name_H-M   'P 1'
#
loop_
_entity.id
_entity.type
_entity.pdbx_description
1 polymer ?
#
loop_
_entity_poly.entity_id
_entity_poly.type
_entity_poly.pdbx_seq_one_letter_code
_entity_poly.pdbx_strand_id
1 'polypeptide(L)'
;MANIPLEAWDKERLKENLSHRVKGGFGAFWVAGSRPTEPPPVRPIVLTGGIPDPDALPVEELIEASNTVLRREGQEALRYGGHQGHPGLREWLAEETRRREGLDVSADNFTITNGISGALINVSETFLNEGEVGLVELPTFPGGSGAIQNCLCDIVGVTVDAEGLVPEALEENIERLESDGRNVKLLYTVPNFQNPTGTTLTLERRERVVEICQAHEVVIAEDDAYGDVRFEGEKPPSLFAIARGKGVVFMGSFSKTMATGLRIGWTMA
;
A
#
# COMPACT_ATOMS: atom_id res chain seq x y z
N MET A 1 17.97 36.94 -11.91
CA MET A 1 17.83 35.52 -12.27
C MET A 1 17.75 35.44 -13.79
N ALA A 2 18.58 34.64 -14.44
CA ALA A 2 18.51 34.48 -15.89
C ALA A 2 17.17 33.83 -16.25
N ASN A 3 16.42 34.45 -17.16
CA ASN A 3 15.17 33.88 -17.69
C ASN A 3 15.56 32.66 -18.54
N ILE A 4 15.44 31.46 -17.99
CA ILE A 4 15.59 30.23 -18.76
C ILE A 4 14.31 30.08 -19.59
N PRO A 5 14.38 30.12 -20.93
CA PRO A 5 13.18 29.94 -21.76
C PRO A 5 12.57 28.57 -21.50
N LEU A 6 11.24 28.46 -21.48
CA LEU A 6 10.53 27.17 -21.34
C LEU A 6 10.95 26.16 -22.42
N GLU A 7 11.32 26.66 -23.60
CA GLU A 7 11.86 25.89 -24.74
C GLU A 7 13.19 25.18 -24.41
N ALA A 8 13.90 25.62 -23.37
CA ALA A 8 15.12 24.96 -22.92
C ALA A 8 14.86 23.60 -22.25
N TRP A 9 13.61 23.25 -21.95
CA TRP A 9 13.20 21.97 -21.38
C TRP A 9 12.33 21.19 -22.37
N ASP A 10 12.88 20.84 -23.52
CA ASP A 10 12.21 19.94 -24.46
C ASP A 10 12.17 18.47 -23.94
N LYS A 11 11.37 17.63 -24.62
CA LYS A 11 11.15 16.23 -24.21
C LYS A 11 12.43 15.39 -24.19
N GLU A 12 13.35 15.62 -25.12
CA GLU A 12 14.58 14.82 -25.22
C GLU A 12 15.55 15.23 -24.13
N ARG A 13 15.71 16.54 -23.89
CA ARG A 13 16.51 17.04 -22.79
C ARG A 13 15.94 16.63 -21.43
N LEU A 14 14.62 16.60 -21.27
CA LEU A 14 13.99 16.06 -20.06
C LEU A 14 14.36 14.58 -19.85
N LYS A 15 14.24 13.73 -20.90
CA LYS A 15 14.62 12.31 -20.82
C LYS A 15 16.08 12.12 -20.44
N GLU A 16 16.99 12.91 -20.99
CA GLU A 16 18.42 12.84 -20.65
C GLU A 16 18.65 13.09 -19.15
N ASN A 17 17.95 14.07 -18.58
CA ASN A 17 18.06 14.48 -17.18
C ASN A 17 17.27 13.60 -16.19
N LEU A 18 16.47 12.64 -16.65
CA LEU A 18 15.81 11.69 -15.74
C LEU A 18 16.85 10.80 -15.03
N SER A 19 16.61 10.52 -13.75
CA SER A 19 17.42 9.59 -12.98
C SER A 19 17.32 8.17 -13.55
N HIS A 20 18.35 7.35 -13.33
CA HIS A 20 18.33 5.93 -13.68
C HIS A 20 17.11 5.22 -13.06
N ARG A 21 16.75 5.61 -11.83
CA ARG A 21 15.56 5.16 -11.11
C ARG A 21 14.27 5.35 -11.91
N VAL A 22 14.04 6.54 -12.47
CA VAL A 22 12.84 6.84 -13.26
C VAL A 22 12.90 6.22 -14.65
N LYS A 23 14.10 6.03 -15.21
CA LYS A 23 14.30 5.37 -16.51
C LYS A 23 14.06 3.86 -16.46
N GLY A 24 14.39 3.21 -15.35
CA GLY A 24 14.16 1.78 -15.11
C GLY A 24 12.85 1.46 -14.37
N GLY A 25 12.23 2.46 -13.76
CA GLY A 25 11.02 2.34 -12.97
C GLY A 25 9.76 2.10 -13.79
N PHE A 26 8.70 1.66 -13.10
CA PHE A 26 7.38 1.45 -13.69
C PHE A 26 6.80 2.81 -14.10
N GLY A 27 6.88 3.14 -15.40
CA GLY A 27 6.13 4.27 -15.96
C GLY A 27 4.67 4.10 -15.56
N ALA A 28 4.11 5.04 -14.81
CA ALA A 28 2.81 4.92 -14.17
C ALA A 28 1.69 4.65 -15.19
N PHE A 29 1.47 3.37 -15.53
CA PHE A 29 0.37 2.93 -16.38
C PHE A 29 -0.94 2.77 -15.59
N TRP A 30 -0.88 2.83 -14.25
CA TRP A 30 -2.06 2.79 -13.41
C TRP A 30 -2.68 4.18 -13.27
N VAL A 31 -3.37 4.62 -14.32
CA VAL A 31 -4.28 5.76 -14.20
C VAL A 31 -5.62 5.22 -13.73
N ALA A 32 -5.79 5.16 -12.41
CA ALA A 32 -7.11 5.03 -11.81
C ALA A 32 -7.96 6.24 -12.27
N GLY A 33 -8.76 6.06 -13.31
CA GLY A 33 -9.77 7.05 -13.67
C GLY A 33 -9.31 8.22 -14.55
N SER A 34 -8.50 8.00 -15.59
CA SER A 34 -8.62 8.89 -16.76
C SER A 34 -10.05 8.70 -17.29
N ARG A 35 -10.98 9.58 -16.89
CA ARG A 35 -12.25 9.69 -17.59
C ARG A 35 -11.89 10.00 -19.05
N PRO A 36 -12.33 9.19 -20.02
CA PRO A 36 -12.19 9.55 -21.41
C PRO A 36 -12.69 10.98 -21.61
N THR A 37 -11.89 11.84 -22.23
CA THR A 37 -12.31 13.22 -22.55
C THR A 37 -13.50 13.24 -23.51
N GLU A 38 -13.72 12.13 -24.23
CA GLU A 38 -14.92 11.85 -25.00
C GLU A 38 -15.48 10.49 -24.56
N PRO A 39 -16.76 10.43 -24.14
CA PRO A 39 -17.38 9.15 -23.80
C PRO A 39 -17.42 8.26 -25.05
N PRO A 40 -17.09 6.96 -24.92
CA PRO A 40 -17.16 6.04 -26.06
C PRO A 40 -18.58 6.04 -26.67
N PRO A 41 -18.70 5.81 -27.99
CA PRO A 41 -19.98 5.87 -28.71
C PRO A 41 -21.02 4.86 -28.20
N VAL A 42 -20.57 3.84 -27.47
CA VAL A 42 -21.38 2.89 -26.73
C VAL A 42 -20.95 2.99 -25.28
N ARG A 43 -21.89 3.04 -24.34
CA ARG A 43 -21.60 2.93 -22.90
C ARG A 43 -21.23 1.47 -22.60
N PRO A 44 -19.96 1.12 -22.40
CA PRO A 44 -19.58 -0.27 -22.20
C PRO A 44 -19.93 -0.72 -20.77
N ILE A 45 -20.12 -2.02 -20.58
CA ILE A 45 -20.09 -2.62 -19.25
C ILE A 45 -18.62 -2.76 -18.86
N VAL A 46 -18.18 -1.98 -17.86
CA VAL A 46 -16.78 -1.93 -17.43
C VAL A 46 -16.60 -2.75 -16.16
N LEU A 47 -15.86 -3.86 -16.26
CA LEU A 47 -15.53 -4.74 -15.13
C LEU A 47 -14.03 -4.66 -14.74
N THR A 48 -13.31 -3.66 -15.26
CA THR A 48 -11.84 -3.52 -15.10
C THR A 48 -11.43 -2.55 -14.00
N GLY A 49 -12.37 -1.78 -13.43
CA GLY A 49 -12.08 -0.71 -12.47
C GLY A 49 -12.12 -1.18 -11.02
N GLY A 50 -11.02 -1.02 -10.28
CA GLY A 50 -10.97 -1.20 -8.82
C GLY A 50 -11.43 0.03 -8.01
N ILE A 51 -12.48 0.72 -8.50
CA ILE A 51 -13.00 1.97 -7.94
C ILE A 51 -14.30 1.68 -7.19
N PRO A 52 -14.48 2.17 -5.94
CA PRO A 52 -15.75 2.04 -5.23
C PRO A 52 -16.92 2.64 -6.02
N ASP A 53 -18.12 2.11 -5.76
CA ASP A 53 -19.37 2.64 -6.33
C ASP A 53 -19.53 4.13 -5.96
N PRO A 54 -19.72 5.05 -6.93
CA PRO A 54 -19.98 6.46 -6.66
C PRO A 54 -21.15 6.71 -5.71
N ASP A 55 -22.19 5.87 -5.75
CA ASP A 55 -23.38 6.03 -4.91
C ASP A 55 -23.11 5.61 -3.44
N ALA A 56 -22.03 4.87 -3.19
CA ALA A 56 -21.58 4.52 -1.85
C ALA A 56 -20.70 5.61 -1.19
N LEU A 57 -20.42 6.72 -1.89
CA LEU A 57 -19.58 7.78 -1.36
C LEU A 57 -20.37 8.64 -0.34
N PRO A 58 -19.84 8.84 0.88
CA PRO A 58 -20.56 9.52 1.96
C PRO A 58 -20.43 11.05 1.85
N VAL A 59 -21.03 11.63 0.80
CA VAL A 59 -20.86 13.06 0.47
C VAL A 59 -21.39 13.96 1.58
N GLU A 60 -22.58 13.68 2.11
CA GLU A 60 -23.21 14.52 3.14
C GLU A 60 -22.46 14.42 4.47
N GLU A 61 -22.01 13.23 4.86
CA GLU A 61 -21.22 13.00 6.07
C GLU A 61 -19.87 13.71 5.98
N LEU A 62 -19.24 13.73 4.80
CA LEU A 62 -17.99 14.47 4.58
C LEU A 62 -18.21 16.00 4.64
N ILE A 63 -19.35 16.50 4.15
CA ILE A 63 -19.73 17.91 4.30
C ILE A 63 -19.91 18.26 5.78
N GLU A 64 -20.63 17.43 6.52
CA GLU A 64 -20.86 17.61 7.95
C GLU A 64 -19.56 17.57 8.76
N ALA A 65 -18.71 16.58 8.51
CA ALA A 65 -17.42 16.44 9.19
C ALA A 65 -16.51 17.64 8.91
N SER A 66 -16.43 18.07 7.65
CA SER A 66 -15.63 19.25 7.25
C SER A 66 -16.14 20.52 7.93
N ASN A 67 -17.46 20.75 7.96
CA ASN A 67 -18.05 21.88 8.65
C ASN A 67 -17.80 21.85 10.16
N THR A 68 -17.88 20.66 10.78
CA THR A 68 -17.63 20.48 12.21
C THR A 68 -16.20 20.85 12.57
N VAL A 69 -15.22 20.32 11.84
CA VAL A 69 -13.79 20.60 12.07
C VAL A 69 -13.50 22.09 11.86
N LEU A 70 -13.94 22.68 10.74
CA LEU A 70 -13.68 24.09 10.44
C LEU A 70 -14.33 25.05 11.45
N ARG A 71 -15.52 24.72 11.97
CA ARG A 71 -16.16 25.53 13.01
C ARG A 71 -15.50 25.38 14.37
N ARG A 72 -15.04 24.18 14.72
CA ARG A 72 -14.41 23.88 16.01
C ARG A 72 -12.98 24.42 16.10
N GLU A 73 -12.19 24.25 15.05
CA GLU A 73 -10.74 24.48 15.06
C GLU A 73 -10.32 25.71 14.25
N GLY A 74 -11.19 26.20 13.35
CA GLY A 74 -10.95 27.41 12.58
C GLY A 74 -9.66 27.35 11.77
N GLN A 75 -8.76 28.30 12.02
CA GLN A 75 -7.48 28.39 11.31
C GLN A 75 -6.52 27.24 11.63
N GLU A 76 -6.65 26.61 12.80
CA GLU A 76 -5.72 25.56 13.22
C GLU A 76 -5.83 24.31 12.33
N ALA A 77 -7.06 23.95 11.94
CA ALA A 77 -7.31 22.87 10.98
C ALA A 77 -6.69 23.08 9.58
N LEU A 78 -6.26 24.31 9.27
CA LEU A 78 -5.68 24.69 7.98
C LEU A 78 -4.17 24.90 8.03
N ARG A 79 -3.54 24.72 9.20
CA ARG A 79 -2.09 24.85 9.38
C ARG A 79 -1.38 23.55 9.08
N TYR A 80 -0.06 23.63 8.92
CA TYR A 80 0.79 22.45 8.79
C TYR A 80 0.64 21.55 10.01
N GLY A 81 0.32 20.28 9.77
CA GLY A 81 0.35 19.24 10.78
C GLY A 81 1.77 18.75 11.07
N GLY A 82 1.90 17.85 12.05
CA GLY A 82 3.16 17.15 12.34
C GLY A 82 3.56 16.18 11.23
N HIS A 83 4.85 15.80 11.20
CA HIS A 83 5.43 14.95 10.14
C HIS A 83 4.83 13.54 10.07
N GLN A 84 4.25 13.02 11.16
CA GLN A 84 3.53 11.74 11.19
C GLN A 84 2.05 11.87 10.80
N GLY A 85 1.56 13.09 10.57
CA GLY A 85 0.15 13.38 10.32
C GLY A 85 -0.66 13.71 11.57
N HIS A 86 -1.97 13.88 11.37
CA HIS A 86 -2.89 14.41 12.38
C HIS A 86 -2.92 13.54 13.67
N PRO A 87 -2.56 14.08 14.86
CA PRO A 87 -2.45 13.32 16.10
C PRO A 87 -3.73 12.57 16.47
N GLY A 88 -4.89 13.24 16.41
CA GLY A 88 -6.17 12.60 16.76
C GLY A 88 -6.57 11.45 15.84
N LEU A 89 -6.09 11.44 14.59
CA LEU A 89 -6.34 10.30 13.68
C LEU A 89 -5.45 9.11 14.08
N ARG A 90 -4.19 9.36 14.44
CA ARG A 90 -3.27 8.33 14.93
C ARG A 90 -3.73 7.74 16.25
N GLU A 91 -4.24 8.56 17.17
CA GLU A 91 -4.84 8.09 18.42
C GLU A 91 -6.07 7.21 18.18
N TRP A 92 -6.94 7.62 17.26
CA TRP A 92 -8.11 6.82 16.88
C TRP A 92 -7.71 5.49 16.25
N LEU A 93 -6.73 5.49 15.35
CA LEU A 93 -6.20 4.27 14.74
C LEU A 93 -5.61 3.32 15.80
N ALA A 94 -4.86 3.87 16.77
CA ALA A 94 -4.30 3.07 17.85
C ALA A 94 -5.39 2.42 18.71
N GLU A 95 -6.41 3.19 19.12
CA GLU A 95 -7.56 2.64 19.87
C GLU A 95 -8.29 1.57 19.08
N GLU A 96 -8.52 1.79 17.79
CA GLU A 96 -9.20 0.82 16.95
C GLU A 96 -8.38 -0.47 16.79
N THR A 97 -7.07 -0.37 16.63
CA THR A 97 -6.18 -1.55 16.60
C THR A 97 -6.18 -2.28 17.95
N ARG A 98 -6.10 -1.58 19.09
CA ARG A 98 -6.22 -2.22 20.42
C ARG A 98 -7.53 -3.00 20.54
N ARG A 99 -8.63 -2.40 20.10
CA ARG A 99 -9.97 -2.98 20.17
C ARG A 99 -10.15 -4.19 19.26
N ARG A 100 -9.65 -4.14 18.02
CA ARG A 100 -9.86 -5.19 17.01
C ARG A 100 -8.86 -6.34 17.12
N GLU A 101 -7.60 -6.03 17.35
CA GLU A 101 -6.50 -7.00 17.27
C GLU A 101 -5.92 -7.34 18.66
N GLY A 102 -6.33 -6.65 19.72
CA GLY A 102 -5.84 -6.90 21.08
C GLY A 102 -4.36 -6.55 21.28
N LEU A 103 -3.80 -5.70 20.43
CA LEU A 103 -2.41 -5.25 20.50
C LEU A 103 -2.26 -4.07 21.44
N ASP A 104 -1.09 -3.87 22.04
CA ASP A 104 -0.76 -2.68 22.83
C ASP A 104 0.05 -1.71 21.96
N VAL A 105 -0.65 -0.85 21.22
CA VAL A 105 -0.06 0.16 20.32
C VAL A 105 -0.48 1.56 20.76
N SER A 106 0.33 2.56 20.45
CA SER A 106 0.03 3.98 20.69
C SER A 106 0.00 4.76 19.38
N ALA A 107 -0.33 6.05 19.43
CA ALA A 107 -0.28 6.93 18.25
C ALA A 107 1.12 7.02 17.61
N ASP A 108 2.18 6.69 18.36
CA ASP A 108 3.58 6.75 17.86
C ASP A 108 3.91 5.62 16.90
N ASN A 109 3.14 4.53 16.94
CA ASN A 109 3.24 3.42 15.98
C ASN A 109 2.71 3.79 14.60
N PHE A 110 2.00 4.92 14.44
CA PHE A 110 1.28 5.26 13.22
C PHE A 110 1.91 6.45 12.49
N THR A 111 1.98 6.34 11.17
CA THR A 111 2.28 7.47 10.26
C THR A 111 1.20 7.55 9.19
N ILE A 112 0.58 8.72 9.03
CA ILE A 112 -0.44 8.96 8.01
C ILE A 112 0.24 9.12 6.65
N THR A 113 -0.35 8.52 5.62
CA THR A 113 0.18 8.46 4.26
C THR A 113 -0.85 8.88 3.23
N ASN A 114 -0.40 9.15 2.00
CA ASN A 114 -1.26 9.51 0.87
C ASN A 114 -1.98 8.29 0.25
N GLY A 115 -2.72 7.57 1.09
CA GLY A 115 -3.28 6.25 0.77
C GLY A 115 -2.22 5.15 0.70
N ILE A 116 -2.65 3.94 0.31
CA ILE A 116 -1.77 2.76 0.26
C ILE A 116 -0.55 2.98 -0.64
N SER A 117 -0.69 3.71 -1.75
CA SER A 117 0.43 4.02 -2.65
C SER A 117 1.51 4.86 -1.97
N GLY A 118 1.14 5.80 -1.11
CA GLY A 118 2.10 6.57 -0.31
C GLY A 118 2.79 5.71 0.74
N ALA A 119 2.04 4.81 1.39
CA ALA A 119 2.61 3.84 2.31
C ALA A 119 3.63 2.91 1.61
N LEU A 120 3.29 2.39 0.44
CA LEU A 120 4.15 1.52 -0.35
C LEU A 120 5.47 2.17 -0.73
N ILE A 121 5.43 3.43 -1.19
CA ILE A 121 6.65 4.18 -1.51
C ILE A 121 7.50 4.35 -0.25
N ASN A 122 6.89 4.79 0.87
CA ASN A 122 7.61 5.00 2.12
C ASN A 122 8.27 3.70 2.62
N VAL A 123 7.54 2.58 2.62
CA VAL A 123 8.05 1.27 3.07
C VAL A 123 9.16 0.79 2.13
N SER A 124 8.94 0.84 0.82
CA SER A 124 9.94 0.42 -0.17
C SER A 124 11.23 1.23 -0.02
N GLU A 125 11.15 2.56 0.02
CA GLU A 125 12.33 3.43 0.16
C GLU A 125 13.03 3.32 1.53
N THR A 126 12.31 2.87 2.57
CA THR A 126 12.89 2.67 3.90
C THR A 126 13.74 1.40 3.98
N PHE A 127 13.28 0.31 3.36
CA PHE A 127 13.90 -1.01 3.55
C PHE A 127 14.77 -1.48 2.38
N LEU A 128 14.52 -1.00 1.17
CA LEU A 128 15.13 -1.55 -0.04
C LEU A 128 16.27 -0.68 -0.59
N ASN A 129 17.38 -1.33 -0.94
CA ASN A 129 18.49 -0.77 -1.68
C ASN A 129 18.55 -1.32 -3.11
N GLU A 130 19.26 -0.59 -3.98
CA GLU A 130 19.52 -1.02 -5.36
C GLU A 130 20.17 -2.41 -5.39
N GLY A 131 19.64 -3.29 -6.27
CA GLY A 131 20.11 -4.66 -6.43
C GLY A 131 19.62 -5.68 -5.37
N GLU A 132 18.91 -5.23 -4.32
CA GLU A 132 18.22 -6.14 -3.41
C GLU A 132 16.96 -6.73 -4.04
N VAL A 133 16.39 -7.75 -3.40
CA VAL A 133 15.21 -8.46 -3.89
C VAL A 133 13.98 -8.15 -3.05
N GLY A 134 12.91 -7.73 -3.71
CA GLY A 134 11.57 -7.70 -3.16
C GLY A 134 10.73 -8.86 -3.70
N LEU A 135 10.15 -9.64 -2.79
CA LEU A 135 9.17 -10.67 -3.11
C LEU A 135 7.78 -10.07 -3.24
N VAL A 136 7.04 -10.52 -4.23
CA VAL A 136 5.63 -10.16 -4.42
C VAL A 136 4.82 -11.41 -4.72
N GLU A 137 3.52 -11.38 -4.45
CA GLU A 137 2.60 -12.41 -4.95
C GLU A 137 2.59 -12.50 -6.49
N LEU A 138 2.28 -13.67 -7.05
CA LEU A 138 2.14 -13.87 -8.49
C LEU A 138 0.77 -14.50 -8.80
N PRO A 139 -0.22 -13.72 -9.30
CA PRO A 139 -0.17 -12.29 -9.62
C PRO A 139 -0.26 -11.37 -8.38
N THR A 140 0.11 -10.09 -8.53
CA THR A 140 0.00 -9.06 -7.48
C THR A 140 -0.58 -7.74 -8.01
N PHE A 141 -0.86 -6.81 -7.09
CA PHE A 141 -1.21 -5.43 -7.40
C PHE A 141 -0.02 -4.70 -8.07
N PRO A 142 -0.18 -4.15 -9.29
CA PRO A 142 0.93 -3.51 -10.01
C PRO A 142 1.59 -2.34 -9.27
N GLY A 143 0.85 -1.66 -8.39
CA GLY A 143 1.42 -0.57 -7.58
C GLY A 143 2.45 -1.05 -6.58
N GLY A 144 2.28 -2.25 -5.99
CA GLY A 144 3.24 -2.84 -5.08
C GLY A 144 4.53 -3.26 -5.77
N SER A 145 4.42 -4.01 -6.87
CA SER A 145 5.58 -4.35 -7.70
C SER A 145 6.28 -3.09 -8.25
N GLY A 146 5.52 -2.10 -8.70
CA GLY A 146 6.08 -0.85 -9.21
C GLY A 146 6.85 -0.05 -8.15
N ALA A 147 6.39 -0.04 -6.90
CA ALA A 147 7.10 0.63 -5.80
C ALA A 147 8.46 -0.02 -5.51
N ILE A 148 8.52 -1.35 -5.50
CA ILE A 148 9.78 -2.11 -5.34
C ILE A 148 10.71 -1.87 -6.54
N GLN A 149 10.19 -1.91 -7.77
CA GLN A 149 10.98 -1.66 -8.98
C GLN A 149 11.59 -0.26 -8.98
N ASN A 150 10.86 0.73 -8.46
CA ASN A 150 11.34 2.09 -8.33
C ASN A 150 12.47 2.22 -7.29
N CYS A 151 12.77 1.21 -6.49
CA CYS A 151 13.98 1.17 -5.66
C CYS A 151 15.20 0.59 -6.41
N LEU A 152 15.07 0.28 -7.71
CA LEU A 152 16.06 -0.46 -8.52
C LEU A 152 16.33 -1.86 -7.95
N CYS A 153 15.31 -2.45 -7.35
CA CYS A 153 15.33 -3.81 -6.84
C CYS A 153 14.84 -4.79 -7.89
N ASP A 154 15.31 -6.01 -7.77
CA ASP A 154 14.74 -7.13 -8.50
C ASP A 154 13.44 -7.59 -7.84
N ILE A 155 12.50 -8.03 -8.66
CA ILE A 155 11.20 -8.53 -8.19
C ILE A 155 11.12 -10.01 -8.50
N VAL A 156 10.78 -10.80 -7.49
CA VAL A 156 10.53 -12.23 -7.65
C VAL A 156 9.10 -12.53 -7.22
N GLY A 157 8.35 -13.13 -8.13
CA GLY A 157 6.97 -13.54 -7.88
C GLY A 157 6.91 -14.86 -7.12
N VAL A 158 6.08 -14.89 -6.07
CA VAL A 158 5.79 -16.06 -5.25
C VAL A 158 4.36 -16.53 -5.55
N THR A 159 4.20 -17.83 -5.77
CA THR A 159 2.93 -18.44 -6.16
C THR A 159 1.82 -18.14 -5.15
N VAL A 160 0.64 -17.82 -5.67
CA VAL A 160 -0.61 -17.80 -4.90
C VAL A 160 -1.57 -18.86 -5.43
N ASP A 161 -2.40 -19.42 -4.56
CA ASP A 161 -3.50 -20.31 -4.93
C ASP A 161 -4.84 -19.83 -4.32
N ALA A 162 -5.84 -20.70 -4.23
CA ALA A 162 -7.16 -20.38 -3.71
C ALA A 162 -7.17 -19.89 -2.24
N GLU A 163 -6.11 -20.18 -1.48
CA GLU A 163 -5.93 -19.78 -0.08
C GLU A 163 -4.89 -18.64 0.05
N GLY A 164 -4.50 -18.01 -1.05
CA GLY A 164 -3.55 -16.89 -1.09
C GLY A 164 -2.10 -17.35 -1.30
N LEU A 165 -1.15 -16.57 -0.78
CA LEU A 165 0.29 -16.85 -0.84
C LEU A 165 0.61 -18.27 -0.34
N VAL A 166 1.40 -19.02 -1.12
CA VAL A 166 1.81 -20.39 -0.78
C VAL A 166 3.11 -20.32 0.05
N PRO A 167 3.09 -20.69 1.35
CA PRO A 167 4.26 -20.54 2.21
C PRO A 167 5.48 -21.37 1.77
N GLU A 168 5.26 -22.56 1.23
CA GLU A 168 6.34 -23.42 0.74
C GLU A 168 7.07 -22.75 -0.44
N ALA A 169 6.31 -22.16 -1.37
CA ALA A 169 6.88 -21.41 -2.49
C ALA A 169 7.61 -20.14 -2.03
N LEU A 170 7.18 -19.53 -0.92
CA LEU A 170 7.87 -18.40 -0.30
C LEU A 170 9.25 -18.83 0.23
N GLU A 171 9.28 -19.87 1.07
CA GLU A 171 10.50 -20.43 1.66
C GLU A 171 11.49 -20.88 0.57
N GLU A 172 11.03 -21.66 -0.41
CA GLU A 172 11.85 -22.12 -1.54
C GLU A 172 12.46 -20.96 -2.34
N ASN A 173 11.72 -19.87 -2.55
CA ASN A 173 12.25 -18.71 -3.27
C ASN A 173 13.32 -17.98 -2.44
N ILE A 174 13.08 -17.79 -1.14
CA ILE A 174 14.05 -17.14 -0.26
C ILE A 174 15.34 -17.95 -0.24
N GLU A 175 15.27 -19.24 0.08
CA GLU A 175 16.43 -20.13 0.18
C GLU A 175 17.23 -20.17 -1.12
N ARG A 176 16.54 -20.29 -2.26
CA ARG A 176 17.20 -20.28 -3.57
C ARG A 176 17.93 -18.97 -3.81
N LEU A 177 17.28 -17.83 -3.56
CA LEU A 177 17.87 -16.51 -3.78
C LEU A 177 19.07 -16.26 -2.86
N GLU A 178 18.98 -16.63 -1.59
CA GLU A 178 20.08 -16.56 -0.64
C GLU A 178 21.25 -17.44 -1.07
N SER A 179 20.98 -18.65 -1.57
CA SER A 179 22.02 -19.55 -2.10
C SER A 179 22.72 -19.00 -3.35
N ASP A 180 22.00 -18.20 -4.15
CA ASP A 180 22.53 -17.45 -5.29
C ASP A 180 23.31 -16.18 -4.86
N GLY A 181 23.43 -15.93 -3.55
CA GLY A 181 24.09 -14.75 -2.98
C GLY A 181 23.30 -13.45 -3.09
N ARG A 182 21.98 -13.55 -3.28
CA ARG A 182 21.07 -12.40 -3.42
C ARG A 182 20.43 -12.06 -2.08
N ASN A 183 20.33 -10.77 -1.77
CA ASN A 183 19.74 -10.29 -0.53
C ASN A 183 18.22 -10.12 -0.68
N VAL A 184 17.44 -10.99 -0.06
CA VAL A 184 15.97 -10.87 0.00
C VAL A 184 15.59 -9.99 1.18
N LYS A 185 14.89 -8.89 0.92
CA LYS A 185 14.72 -7.84 1.93
C LYS A 185 13.28 -7.57 2.34
N LEU A 186 12.34 -7.71 1.41
CA LEU A 186 10.95 -7.34 1.61
C LEU A 186 10.02 -8.36 0.95
N LEU A 187 8.95 -8.74 1.63
CA LEU A 187 7.77 -9.39 1.04
C LEU A 187 6.62 -8.38 1.01
N TYR A 188 6.09 -8.09 -0.17
CA TYR A 188 4.81 -7.39 -0.34
C TYR A 188 3.68 -8.40 -0.53
N THR A 189 2.69 -8.38 0.35
CA THR A 189 1.54 -9.29 0.34
C THR A 189 0.24 -8.54 0.60
N VAL A 190 -0.84 -8.96 -0.04
CA VAL A 190 -2.20 -8.43 0.14
C VAL A 190 -3.05 -9.56 0.74
N PRO A 191 -3.01 -9.78 2.07
CA PRO A 191 -3.51 -11.02 2.65
C PRO A 191 -5.05 -11.07 2.77
N ASN A 192 -5.76 -9.96 2.49
CA ASN A 192 -7.21 -9.87 2.51
C ASN A 192 -7.74 -9.42 1.15
N PHE A 193 -8.61 -10.25 0.55
CA PHE A 193 -9.27 -9.98 -0.74
C PHE A 193 -8.26 -9.53 -1.80
N GLN A 194 -7.20 -10.33 -1.95
CA GLN A 194 -6.00 -10.10 -2.72
C GLN A 194 -6.31 -9.52 -4.10
N ASN A 195 -5.62 -8.46 -4.50
CA ASN A 195 -5.77 -7.92 -5.85
C ASN A 195 -4.70 -8.52 -6.77
N PRO A 196 -5.04 -9.32 -7.81
CA PRO A 196 -6.36 -9.43 -8.44
C PRO A 196 -7.19 -10.70 -8.12
N THR A 197 -6.68 -11.65 -7.33
CA THR A 197 -7.29 -13.00 -7.22
C THR A 197 -8.56 -13.07 -6.36
N GLY A 198 -8.80 -12.08 -5.49
CA GLY A 198 -9.87 -12.03 -4.51
C GLY A 198 -9.67 -12.95 -3.29
N THR A 199 -8.54 -13.68 -3.23
CA THR A 199 -8.27 -14.67 -2.19
C THR A 199 -7.96 -14.01 -0.84
N THR A 200 -8.13 -14.76 0.25
CA THR A 200 -7.77 -14.31 1.60
C THR A 200 -6.86 -15.35 2.22
N LEU A 201 -5.71 -14.91 2.74
CA LEU A 201 -4.74 -15.77 3.39
C LEU A 201 -5.36 -16.38 4.66
N THR A 202 -5.36 -17.71 4.75
CA THR A 202 -5.85 -18.44 5.92
C THR A 202 -4.99 -18.15 7.16
N LEU A 203 -5.54 -18.37 8.36
CA LEU A 203 -4.79 -18.16 9.61
C LEU A 203 -3.50 -18.99 9.64
N GLU A 204 -3.59 -20.28 9.29
CA GLU A 204 -2.44 -21.19 9.22
C GLU A 204 -1.33 -20.67 8.30
N ARG A 205 -1.70 -20.20 7.10
CA ARG A 205 -0.71 -19.63 6.17
C ARG A 205 -0.14 -18.31 6.66
N ARG A 206 -0.94 -17.47 7.33
CA ARG A 206 -0.45 -16.23 7.93
C ARG A 206 0.63 -16.51 8.99
N GLU A 207 0.39 -17.47 9.87
CA GLU A 207 1.36 -17.91 10.87
C GLU A 207 2.64 -18.42 10.19
N ARG A 208 2.51 -19.30 9.19
CA ARG A 208 3.65 -19.85 8.46
C ARG A 208 4.47 -18.78 7.71
N VAL A 209 3.80 -17.82 7.07
CA VAL A 209 4.47 -16.70 6.37
C VAL A 209 5.24 -15.83 7.36
N VAL A 210 4.65 -15.51 8.52
CA VAL A 210 5.36 -14.76 9.58
C VAL A 210 6.57 -15.52 10.07
N GLU A 211 6.44 -16.82 10.35
CA GLU A 211 7.55 -17.68 10.79
C GLU A 211 8.71 -17.68 9.77
N ILE A 212 8.41 -17.92 8.49
CA ILE A 212 9.40 -17.94 7.41
C ILE A 212 10.10 -16.58 7.31
N CYS A 213 9.34 -15.49 7.22
CA CYS A 213 9.93 -14.17 7.08
C CYS A 213 10.80 -13.78 8.29
N GLN A 214 10.41 -14.16 9.52
CA GLN A 214 11.23 -13.92 10.70
C GLN A 214 12.50 -14.77 10.71
N ALA A 215 12.43 -16.04 10.28
CA ALA A 215 13.60 -16.92 10.20
C ALA A 215 14.66 -16.42 9.22
N HIS A 216 14.24 -15.76 8.14
CA HIS A 216 15.10 -15.20 7.10
C HIS A 216 15.32 -13.68 7.19
N GLU A 217 14.86 -13.03 8.27
CA GLU A 217 14.97 -11.57 8.47
C GLU A 217 14.38 -10.73 7.32
N VAL A 218 13.37 -11.26 6.63
CA VAL A 218 12.61 -10.58 5.57
C VAL A 218 11.49 -9.76 6.18
N VAL A 219 11.44 -8.47 5.85
CA VAL A 219 10.35 -7.58 6.33
C VAL A 219 9.08 -7.84 5.53
N ILE A 220 7.93 -7.93 6.20
CA ILE A 220 6.62 -8.04 5.55
C ILE A 220 6.00 -6.65 5.42
N ALA A 221 5.68 -6.24 4.20
CA ALA A 221 4.77 -5.14 3.89
C ALA A 221 3.35 -5.69 3.70
N GLU A 222 2.54 -5.64 4.76
CA GLU A 222 1.16 -6.12 4.76
C GLU A 222 0.21 -5.03 4.23
N ASP A 223 -0.37 -5.24 3.06
CA ASP A 223 -1.35 -4.33 2.45
C ASP A 223 -2.78 -4.76 2.77
N ASP A 224 -3.44 -4.02 3.66
CA ASP A 224 -4.82 -4.28 4.07
C ASP A 224 -5.81 -3.26 3.49
N ALA A 225 -5.65 -2.87 2.21
CA ALA A 225 -6.56 -1.93 1.56
C ALA A 225 -8.05 -2.38 1.55
N TYR A 226 -8.31 -3.69 1.70
CA TYR A 226 -9.65 -4.29 1.62
C TYR A 226 -10.11 -5.00 2.90
N GLY A 227 -9.30 -5.10 3.96
CA GLY A 227 -9.63 -5.94 5.12
C GLY A 227 -10.94 -5.58 5.83
N ASP A 228 -11.41 -4.35 5.67
CA ASP A 228 -12.62 -3.83 6.29
C ASP A 228 -13.87 -3.91 5.38
N VAL A 229 -13.73 -4.35 4.11
CA VAL A 229 -14.85 -4.55 3.18
C VAL A 229 -15.23 -6.04 3.05
N ARG A 230 -15.27 -6.74 4.19
CA ARG A 230 -15.65 -8.16 4.28
C ARG A 230 -17.16 -8.33 4.20
N PHE A 231 -17.63 -9.15 3.27
CA PHE A 231 -19.05 -9.49 3.16
C PHE A 231 -19.45 -10.71 4.00
N GLU A 232 -18.58 -11.72 4.08
CA GLU A 232 -18.85 -12.98 4.77
C GLU A 232 -17.61 -13.52 5.52
N GLY A 233 -17.87 -14.40 6.48
CA GLY A 233 -16.85 -15.02 7.33
C GLY A 233 -16.31 -14.11 8.42
N GLU A 234 -15.38 -14.63 9.21
CA GLU A 234 -14.66 -13.86 10.23
C GLU A 234 -13.36 -13.29 9.66
N LYS A 235 -12.94 -12.12 10.16
CA LYS A 235 -11.65 -11.52 9.79
C LYS A 235 -10.53 -12.23 10.56
N PRO A 236 -9.57 -12.89 9.89
CA PRO A 236 -8.39 -13.40 10.57
C PRO A 236 -7.54 -12.25 11.14
N PRO A 237 -6.78 -12.47 12.23
CA PRO A 237 -5.79 -11.50 12.69
C PRO A 237 -4.83 -11.08 11.57
N SER A 238 -4.41 -9.82 11.61
CA SER A 238 -3.36 -9.29 10.72
C SER A 238 -2.04 -10.05 10.89
N LEU A 239 -1.20 -10.06 9.85
CA LEU A 239 0.18 -10.57 9.95
C LEU A 239 0.95 -9.78 11.02
N PHE A 240 0.71 -8.46 11.11
CA PHE A 240 1.23 -7.62 12.17
C PHE A 240 0.82 -8.10 13.57
N ALA A 241 -0.45 -8.45 13.77
CA ALA A 241 -0.93 -8.95 15.05
C ALA A 241 -0.32 -10.30 15.42
N ILE A 242 -0.25 -11.23 14.47
CA ILE A 242 0.39 -12.55 14.65
C ILE A 242 1.86 -12.37 15.03
N ALA A 243 2.58 -11.49 14.32
CA ALA A 243 3.98 -11.19 14.60
C ALA A 243 4.21 -10.30 15.83
N ARG A 244 3.14 -9.76 16.43
CA ARG A 244 3.21 -8.71 17.47
C ARG A 244 4.10 -7.54 17.05
N GLY A 245 3.96 -7.11 15.79
CA GLY A 245 4.72 -6.04 15.15
C GLY A 245 6.16 -6.38 14.73
N LYS A 246 6.67 -7.57 15.05
CA LYS A 246 8.06 -7.92 14.74
C LYS A 246 8.25 -8.27 13.26
N GLY A 247 8.94 -7.38 12.54
CA GLY A 247 9.28 -7.60 11.13
C GLY A 247 8.10 -7.39 10.18
N VAL A 248 7.02 -6.75 10.63
CA VAL A 248 5.84 -6.48 9.79
C VAL A 248 5.52 -5.00 9.85
N VAL A 249 5.31 -4.39 8.69
CA VAL A 249 4.71 -3.06 8.54
C VAL A 249 3.32 -3.23 7.95
N PHE A 250 2.31 -2.92 8.74
CA PHE A 250 0.92 -2.92 8.28
C PHE A 250 0.62 -1.62 7.54
N MET A 251 -0.07 -1.71 6.41
CA MET A 251 -0.48 -0.58 5.58
C MET A 251 -2.00 -0.59 5.40
N GLY A 252 -2.66 0.46 5.88
CA GLY A 252 -4.11 0.63 5.75
C GLY A 252 -4.50 1.81 4.87
N SER A 253 -5.76 1.83 4.41
CA SER A 253 -6.30 2.96 3.64
C SER A 253 -7.80 3.16 3.80
N PHE A 254 -8.23 4.42 3.82
CA PHE A 254 -9.64 4.80 3.72
C PHE A 254 -10.16 4.87 2.28
N SER A 255 -9.34 4.49 1.30
CA SER A 255 -9.72 4.58 -0.12
C SER A 255 -10.93 3.71 -0.47
N LYS A 256 -11.14 2.60 0.25
CA LYS A 256 -12.19 1.61 -0.04
C LYS A 256 -13.32 1.63 0.98
N THR A 257 -13.12 2.27 2.13
CA THR A 257 -14.09 2.37 3.23
C THR A 257 -14.73 3.75 3.37
N MET A 258 -14.12 4.80 2.79
CA MET A 258 -14.70 6.15 2.80
C MET A 258 -14.72 6.75 1.39
N ALA A 259 -13.57 7.16 0.86
CA ALA A 259 -13.48 7.79 -0.45
C ALA A 259 -12.04 7.80 -0.97
N THR A 260 -11.85 7.37 -2.22
CA THR A 260 -10.54 7.36 -2.88
C THR A 260 -9.92 8.76 -3.01
N GLY A 261 -10.75 9.80 -3.13
CA GLY A 261 -10.35 11.19 -3.33
C GLY A 261 -9.74 11.86 -2.10
N LEU A 262 -9.94 11.31 -0.89
CA LEU A 262 -9.34 11.85 0.33
C LEU A 262 -7.83 11.63 0.37
N ARG A 263 -7.34 10.59 -0.32
CA ARG A 263 -5.93 10.18 -0.33
C ARG A 263 -5.39 9.93 1.08
N ILE A 264 -6.17 9.32 1.98
CA ILE A 264 -5.73 9.03 3.36
C ILE A 264 -5.46 7.53 3.53
N GLY A 265 -4.28 7.21 4.04
CA GLY A 265 -3.88 5.90 4.52
C GLY A 265 -2.94 6.02 5.70
N TRP A 266 -2.38 4.90 6.15
CA TRP A 266 -1.42 4.88 7.24
C TRP A 266 -0.49 3.68 7.15
N THR A 267 0.68 3.80 7.77
CA THR A 267 1.50 2.66 8.18
C THR A 267 1.40 2.46 9.69
N MET A 268 1.51 1.22 10.13
CA MET A 268 1.70 0.84 11.53
C MET A 268 2.94 -0.04 11.65
N ALA A 269 3.87 0.36 12.52
CA ALA A 269 5.18 -0.27 12.73
C ALA A 269 5.62 -0.18 14.20
#